data_AF-A0A7Y4U846-F1
#
_entry.id   AF-A0A7Y4U846-F1
#
_cell.length_a   1.000
_cell.length_b   1.000
_cell.length_c   1.000
_cell.angle_alpha   90.00
_cell.angle_beta   90.00
_cell.angle_gamma   90.00
#
_symmetry.space_group_name_H-M   'P 1'
#
loop_
_entity.id
_entity.type
_entity.pdbx_description
1 polymer ?
#
loop_
_entity_poly.entity_id
_entity_poly.type
_entity_poly.pdbx_seq_one_letter_code
_entity_poly.pdbx_strand_id
1 'polypeptide(L)'
;MRNESRSSERSHDEHAGLARWASALTPNRVALGMLAHVALWWACRWYPTEYSAEHSAAHSEARAFWKLAEGVVRYGGMSIACLTMMVLTLVIAREHRATRRLNFAWLALTAHAGVALVRAWIEFSLYYYDSYPLGRWWMGFLMQVVVVGGTLLVLLSMLAMVQAYQLVGLSLKLARQDWLIAALALTLLPVLIAYRNEFTEAGSPLVFTRYLQQFGIYLLPVAAMVGLVLQRQTARMGGGQLASALGWLTAYVLVRAVLVLAAVWIQEMPHPLTEFNALLGTLIAAAWQAALWLAVIATAKRAAMIFSARSELQKNFTTRRLTVSVETT
;
A
#
# COMPACT_ATOMS: atom_id res chain seq x y z
N MET A 1 27.40 -37.24 0.13
CA MET A 1 27.40 -36.33 -1.03
C MET A 1 26.14 -36.38 -1.93
N ARG A 2 25.16 -37.29 -1.72
CA ARG A 2 23.93 -37.36 -2.58
C ARG A 2 22.77 -36.44 -2.19
N ASN A 3 22.88 -35.66 -1.11
CA ASN A 3 21.80 -34.80 -0.60
C ASN A 3 21.84 -33.36 -1.11
N GLU A 4 22.97 -32.86 -1.63
CA GLU A 4 23.08 -31.47 -2.11
C GLU A 4 22.45 -31.25 -3.49
N SER A 5 22.36 -32.27 -4.34
CA SER A 5 21.71 -32.13 -5.65
C SER A 5 20.18 -31.96 -5.53
N ARG A 6 19.55 -32.69 -4.60
CA ARG A 6 18.09 -32.64 -4.39
C ARG A 6 17.60 -31.33 -3.77
N SER A 7 18.42 -30.65 -2.97
CA SER A 7 18.06 -29.34 -2.40
C SER A 7 18.13 -28.23 -3.46
N SER A 8 19.10 -28.31 -4.38
CA SER A 8 19.23 -27.37 -5.49
C SER A 8 18.04 -27.43 -6.45
N GLU A 9 17.63 -28.64 -6.88
CA GLU A 9 16.51 -28.83 -7.81
C GLU A 9 15.18 -28.31 -7.23
N ARG A 10 14.86 -28.65 -5.97
CA ARG A 10 13.63 -28.14 -5.32
C ARG A 10 13.58 -26.62 -5.24
N SER A 11 14.72 -25.98 -4.95
CA SER A 11 14.77 -24.51 -4.86
C SER A 11 14.49 -23.84 -6.22
N HIS A 12 14.88 -24.49 -7.32
CA HIS A 12 14.65 -23.99 -8.67
C HIS A 12 13.17 -24.03 -9.06
N ASP A 13 12.47 -25.12 -8.73
CA ASP A 13 11.06 -25.31 -9.06
C ASP A 13 10.12 -24.37 -8.29
N GLU A 14 10.37 -24.17 -6.99
CA GLU A 14 9.57 -23.25 -6.17
C GLU A 14 9.69 -21.80 -6.66
N HIS A 15 10.88 -21.40 -7.10
CA HIS A 15 11.12 -20.09 -7.68
C HIS A 15 10.41 -19.91 -9.02
N ALA A 16 10.35 -20.96 -9.84
CA ALA A 16 9.60 -20.93 -11.09
C ALA A 16 8.08 -20.81 -10.86
N GLY A 17 7.55 -21.43 -9.80
CA GLY A 17 6.14 -21.30 -9.39
C GLY A 17 5.75 -19.86 -9.05
N LEU A 18 6.50 -19.23 -8.13
CA LEU A 18 6.25 -17.85 -7.71
C LEU A 18 6.41 -16.84 -8.86
N ALA A 19 7.42 -17.03 -9.71
CA ALA A 19 7.63 -16.17 -10.87
C ALA A 19 6.47 -16.26 -11.88
N ARG A 20 5.95 -17.47 -12.14
CA ARG A 20 4.79 -17.68 -13.02
C ARG A 20 3.51 -17.08 -12.46
N TRP A 21 3.29 -17.20 -11.15
CA TRP A 21 2.15 -16.56 -10.51
C TRP A 21 2.25 -15.02 -10.58
N ALA A 22 3.43 -14.47 -10.26
CA ALA A 22 3.66 -13.03 -10.30
C ALA A 22 3.54 -12.45 -11.72
N SER A 23 3.93 -13.18 -12.75
CA SER A 23 3.77 -12.74 -14.15
C SER A 23 2.31 -12.76 -14.61
N ALA A 24 1.46 -13.60 -14.00
CA ALA A 24 0.02 -13.61 -14.28
C ALA A 24 -0.73 -12.40 -13.68
N LEU A 25 -0.14 -11.70 -12.71
CA LEU A 25 -0.71 -10.51 -12.08
C LEU A 25 -0.41 -9.25 -12.89
N THR A 26 -1.22 -9.03 -13.92
CA THR A 26 -1.14 -7.77 -14.68
C THR A 26 -1.76 -6.61 -13.88
N PRO A 27 -1.32 -5.36 -14.10
CA PRO A 27 -1.89 -4.19 -13.42
C PRO A 27 -3.41 -4.08 -13.58
N ASN A 28 -3.95 -4.46 -14.74
CA ASN A 28 -5.38 -4.43 -15.02
C ASN A 28 -6.13 -5.47 -14.18
N ARG A 29 -5.58 -6.68 -13.98
CA ARG A 29 -6.16 -7.70 -13.11
C ARG A 29 -6.17 -7.25 -11.65
N VAL A 30 -5.10 -6.60 -11.21
CA VAL A 30 -5.04 -6.01 -9.85
C VAL A 30 -6.08 -4.90 -9.69
N ALA A 31 -6.23 -4.02 -10.69
CA ALA A 31 -7.26 -2.97 -10.67
C ALA A 31 -8.69 -3.55 -10.64
N LEU A 32 -8.96 -4.61 -11.41
CA LEU A 32 -10.23 -5.33 -11.34
C LEU A 32 -10.45 -5.95 -9.95
N GLY A 33 -9.41 -6.55 -9.35
CA GLY A 33 -9.48 -7.07 -7.98
C GLY A 33 -9.77 -5.99 -6.93
N MET A 34 -9.17 -4.80 -7.07
CA MET A 34 -9.48 -3.62 -6.26
C MET A 34 -10.95 -3.22 -6.39
N LEU A 35 -11.45 -3.08 -7.62
CA LEU A 35 -12.84 -2.71 -7.89
C LEU A 35 -13.82 -3.74 -7.32
N ALA A 36 -13.54 -5.04 -7.52
CA ALA A 36 -14.36 -6.11 -6.98
C ALA A 36 -14.39 -6.11 -5.44
N HIS A 37 -13.23 -5.90 -4.79
CA HIS A 37 -13.18 -5.79 -3.33
C HIS A 37 -13.99 -4.58 -2.83
N VAL A 38 -13.79 -3.39 -3.40
CA VAL A 38 -14.52 -2.18 -2.99
C VAL A 38 -16.03 -2.33 -3.22
N ALA A 39 -16.45 -2.88 -4.37
CA ALA A 39 -17.85 -3.12 -4.67
C ALA A 39 -18.49 -4.14 -3.72
N LEU A 40 -17.79 -5.24 -3.41
CA LEU A 40 -18.28 -6.24 -2.45
C LEU A 40 -18.41 -5.67 -1.05
N TRP A 41 -17.41 -4.89 -0.60
CA TRP A 41 -17.49 -4.20 0.70
C TRP A 41 -18.65 -3.22 0.73
N TRP A 42 -18.84 -2.44 -0.33
CA TRP A 42 -19.96 -1.50 -0.47
C TRP A 42 -21.32 -2.21 -0.39
N ALA A 43 -21.46 -3.36 -1.06
CA ALA A 43 -22.67 -4.17 -1.02
C ALA A 43 -22.96 -4.68 0.41
N CYS A 44 -21.95 -5.20 1.12
CA CYS A 44 -22.10 -5.63 2.51
C CYS A 44 -22.49 -4.48 3.46
N ARG A 45 -22.02 -3.26 3.17
CA ARG A 45 -22.31 -2.06 3.98
C ARG A 45 -23.74 -1.56 3.81
N TRP A 46 -24.26 -1.55 2.58
CA TRP A 46 -25.58 -0.98 2.24
C TRP A 46 -26.76 -1.95 2.41
N TYR A 47 -26.54 -3.25 2.24
CA TYR A 47 -27.62 -4.23 2.37
C TYR A 47 -28.37 -4.20 3.72
N PRO A 48 -27.70 -4.07 4.88
CA PRO A 48 -28.41 -4.04 6.17
C PRO A 48 -29.17 -2.72 6.41
N THR A 49 -28.89 -1.62 5.71
CA THR A 49 -29.59 -0.34 5.96
C THR A 49 -31.00 -0.29 5.37
N GLU A 50 -31.26 -0.99 4.26
CA GLU A 50 -32.57 -0.99 3.60
C GLU A 50 -33.53 -2.05 4.18
N TYR A 51 -33.01 -3.23 4.56
CA TYR A 51 -33.82 -4.33 5.09
C TYR A 51 -34.22 -4.15 6.58
N SER A 52 -33.64 -3.16 7.26
CA SER A 52 -33.71 -2.95 8.72
C SER A 52 -34.95 -2.20 9.21
N ALA A 53 -35.84 -1.75 8.33
CA ALA A 53 -36.96 -0.89 8.73
C ALA A 53 -38.19 -1.64 9.28
N GLU A 54 -38.31 -2.97 9.10
CA GLU A 54 -39.64 -3.63 9.21
C GLU A 54 -39.85 -4.71 10.31
N HIS A 55 -38.85 -5.35 10.95
CA HIS A 55 -39.14 -6.34 12.02
C HIS A 55 -38.18 -6.17 13.25
N SER A 56 -38.47 -6.66 14.46
CA SER A 56 -37.66 -6.27 15.66
C SER A 56 -36.73 -7.35 16.26
N ALA A 57 -37.04 -8.64 16.14
CA ALA A 57 -36.29 -9.72 16.84
C ALA A 57 -35.28 -10.47 15.95
N ALA A 58 -35.64 -10.84 14.71
CA ALA A 58 -34.70 -11.40 13.72
C ALA A 58 -33.59 -10.40 13.30
N HIS A 59 -33.67 -9.17 13.79
CA HIS A 59 -32.82 -8.05 13.41
C HIS A 59 -31.49 -7.97 14.16
N SER A 60 -31.38 -8.55 15.36
CA SER A 60 -30.10 -8.58 16.07
C SER A 60 -29.13 -9.55 15.40
N GLU A 61 -29.59 -10.76 15.05
CA GLU A 61 -28.79 -11.79 14.38
C GLU A 61 -28.40 -11.38 12.96
N ALA A 62 -29.35 -10.87 12.16
CA ALA A 62 -29.06 -10.39 10.81
C ALA A 62 -28.04 -9.23 10.82
N ARG A 63 -28.17 -8.26 11.75
CA ARG A 63 -27.19 -7.17 11.88
C ARG A 63 -25.81 -7.68 12.30
N ALA A 64 -25.75 -8.65 13.22
CA ALA A 64 -24.48 -9.26 13.62
C ALA A 64 -23.81 -9.99 12.45
N PHE A 65 -24.59 -10.75 11.67
CA PHE A 65 -24.10 -11.42 10.47
C PHE A 65 -23.56 -10.43 9.43
N TRP A 66 -24.31 -9.39 9.08
CA TRP A 66 -23.86 -8.39 8.09
C TRP A 66 -22.66 -7.59 8.59
N LYS A 67 -22.60 -7.27 9.88
CA LYS A 67 -21.42 -6.63 10.49
C LYS A 67 -20.20 -7.54 10.34
N LEU A 68 -20.32 -8.83 10.62
CA LEU A 68 -19.24 -9.81 10.44
C LEU A 68 -18.83 -9.92 8.97
N ALA A 69 -19.79 -10.03 8.05
CA ALA A 69 -19.54 -10.10 6.61
C ALA A 69 -18.79 -8.85 6.10
N GLU A 70 -19.23 -7.64 6.51
CA GLU A 70 -18.54 -6.38 6.21
C GLU A 70 -17.08 -6.43 6.69
N GLY A 71 -16.86 -6.86 7.93
CA GLY A 71 -15.51 -7.01 8.50
C GLY A 71 -14.66 -8.00 7.72
N VAL A 72 -15.17 -9.19 7.43
CA VAL A 72 -14.46 -10.24 6.69
C VAL A 72 -14.09 -9.76 5.29
N VAL A 73 -15.01 -9.11 4.57
CA VAL A 73 -14.74 -8.60 3.23
C VAL A 73 -13.68 -7.50 3.28
N ARG A 74 -13.85 -6.52 4.18
CA ARG A 74 -12.94 -5.38 4.33
C ARG A 74 -11.51 -5.84 4.65
N TYR A 75 -11.34 -6.56 5.75
CA TYR A 75 -10.01 -6.92 6.24
C TYR A 75 -9.42 -8.12 5.50
N GLY A 76 -10.26 -9.02 4.97
CA GLY A 76 -9.84 -10.09 4.07
C GLY A 76 -9.28 -9.54 2.77
N GLY A 77 -9.96 -8.57 2.16
CA GLY A 77 -9.48 -7.91 0.95
C GLY A 77 -8.20 -7.10 1.19
N MET A 78 -8.06 -6.41 2.33
CA MET A 78 -6.79 -5.77 2.73
C MET A 78 -5.66 -6.80 2.89
N SER A 79 -5.95 -7.93 3.52
CA SER A 79 -4.97 -9.01 3.73
C SER A 79 -4.48 -9.58 2.40
N ILE A 80 -5.39 -9.81 1.45
CA ILE A 80 -5.05 -10.26 0.09
C ILE A 80 -4.17 -9.22 -0.62
N ALA A 81 -4.51 -7.93 -0.52
CA ALA A 81 -3.70 -6.86 -1.10
C ALA A 81 -2.29 -6.81 -0.49
N CYS A 82 -2.16 -6.87 0.84
CA CYS A 82 -0.87 -6.91 1.54
C CYS A 82 -0.03 -8.14 1.16
N LEU A 83 -0.63 -9.33 1.14
CA LEU A 83 0.07 -10.57 0.76
C LEU A 83 0.54 -10.51 -0.69
N THR A 84 -0.32 -10.02 -1.60
CA THR A 84 0.03 -9.85 -3.01
C THR A 84 1.18 -8.86 -3.17
N MET A 85 1.11 -7.71 -2.48
CA MET A 85 2.19 -6.73 -2.46
C MET A 85 3.49 -7.35 -1.96
N MET A 86 3.44 -8.06 -0.83
CA MET A 86 4.60 -8.70 -0.20
C MET A 86 5.28 -9.72 -1.13
N VAL A 87 4.50 -10.58 -1.79
CA VAL A 87 5.05 -11.56 -2.74
C VAL A 87 5.69 -10.86 -3.93
N LEU A 88 5.02 -9.87 -4.53
CA LEU A 88 5.55 -9.12 -5.66
C LEU A 88 6.84 -8.38 -5.30
N THR A 89 6.89 -7.69 -4.16
CA THR A 89 8.08 -6.96 -3.71
C THR A 89 9.23 -7.90 -3.38
N LEU A 90 8.98 -9.10 -2.84
CA LEU A 90 10.02 -10.11 -2.64
C LEU A 90 10.61 -10.61 -3.96
N VAL A 91 9.78 -10.87 -4.95
CA VAL A 91 10.23 -11.28 -6.30
C VAL A 91 11.10 -10.18 -6.91
N ILE A 92 10.67 -8.92 -6.82
CA ILE A 92 11.42 -7.76 -7.33
C ILE A 92 12.73 -7.56 -6.54
N ALA A 93 12.72 -7.71 -5.21
CA ALA A 93 13.90 -7.59 -4.38
C ALA A 93 14.96 -8.63 -4.78
N ARG A 94 14.54 -9.87 -5.04
CA ARG A 94 15.43 -10.96 -5.49
C ARG A 94 16.09 -10.62 -6.83
N GLU A 95 15.38 -9.98 -7.75
CA GLU A 95 15.97 -9.56 -9.02
C GLU A 95 17.05 -8.49 -8.84
N HIS A 96 16.89 -7.62 -7.85
CA HIS A 96 17.84 -6.56 -7.55
C HIS A 96 18.95 -6.96 -6.57
N ARG A 97 19.22 -8.26 -6.33
CA ARG A 97 20.26 -8.73 -5.39
C ARG A 97 21.65 -8.12 -5.64
N ALA A 98 22.02 -7.89 -6.90
CA ALA A 98 23.30 -7.27 -7.24
C ALA A 98 23.37 -5.77 -6.84
N THR A 99 22.22 -5.09 -6.75
CA THR A 99 22.13 -3.66 -6.44
C THR A 99 21.62 -3.47 -5.01
N ARG A 100 22.53 -3.49 -4.03
CA ARG A 100 22.21 -3.46 -2.58
C ARG A 100 21.13 -2.44 -2.18
N ARG A 101 21.21 -1.20 -2.71
CA ARG A 101 20.23 -0.13 -2.39
C ARG A 101 18.82 -0.42 -2.91
N LEU A 102 18.70 -0.90 -4.15
CA LEU A 102 17.39 -1.28 -4.70
C LEU A 102 16.85 -2.53 -4.00
N ASN A 103 17.69 -3.52 -3.73
CA ASN A 103 17.29 -4.69 -2.95
C ASN A 103 16.74 -4.27 -1.58
N PHE A 104 17.47 -3.44 -0.84
CA PHE A 104 17.01 -2.89 0.43
C PHE A 104 15.69 -2.13 0.29
N ALA A 105 15.53 -1.30 -0.74
CA ALA A 105 14.28 -0.57 -0.98
C ALA A 105 13.07 -1.50 -1.11
N TRP A 106 13.20 -2.56 -1.92
CA TRP A 106 12.13 -3.53 -2.13
C TRP A 106 11.88 -4.41 -0.90
N LEU A 107 12.91 -4.71 -0.11
CA LEU A 107 12.76 -5.40 1.18
C LEU A 107 12.06 -4.50 2.21
N ALA A 108 12.39 -3.22 2.28
CA ALA A 108 11.68 -2.26 3.13
C ALA A 108 10.20 -2.15 2.74
N LEU A 109 9.90 -2.13 1.43
CA LEU A 109 8.52 -2.13 0.94
C LEU A 109 7.79 -3.46 1.22
N THR A 110 8.52 -4.58 1.22
CA THR A 110 8.00 -5.90 1.67
C THR A 110 7.65 -5.87 3.15
N ALA A 111 8.56 -5.36 3.99
CA ALA A 111 8.33 -5.21 5.42
C ALA A 111 7.14 -4.28 5.68
N HIS A 112 6.99 -3.19 4.91
CA HIS A 112 5.82 -2.34 4.97
C HIS A 112 4.51 -3.10 4.71
N ALA A 113 4.48 -3.96 3.68
CA ALA A 113 3.31 -4.80 3.40
C ALA A 113 3.01 -5.77 4.55
N GLY A 114 4.05 -6.34 5.18
CA GLY A 114 3.89 -7.17 6.38
C GLY A 114 3.33 -6.39 7.57
N VAL A 115 3.82 -5.19 7.83
CA VAL A 115 3.30 -4.30 8.89
C VAL A 115 1.85 -3.89 8.60
N ALA A 116 1.51 -3.60 7.34
CA ALA A 116 0.14 -3.32 6.92
C ALA A 116 -0.79 -4.53 7.07
N LEU A 117 -0.30 -5.75 6.86
CA LEU A 117 -1.04 -6.98 7.14
C LEU A 117 -1.33 -7.09 8.63
N VAL A 118 -0.32 -6.94 9.49
CA VAL A 118 -0.49 -6.95 10.95
C VAL A 118 -1.52 -5.90 11.37
N ARG A 119 -1.47 -4.69 10.80
CA ARG A 119 -2.46 -3.63 11.03
C ARG A 119 -3.88 -4.09 10.73
N ALA A 120 -4.11 -4.69 9.56
CA ALA A 120 -5.43 -5.16 9.15
C ALA A 120 -6.00 -6.20 10.14
N TRP A 121 -5.15 -7.07 10.69
CA TRP A 121 -5.56 -8.02 11.72
C TRP A 121 -5.94 -7.35 13.04
N ILE A 122 -5.15 -6.38 13.51
CA ILE A 122 -5.50 -5.63 14.73
C ILE A 122 -6.80 -4.86 14.51
N GLU A 123 -7.01 -4.26 13.32
CA GLU A 123 -8.22 -3.47 13.01
C GLU A 123 -9.45 -4.38 12.92
N PHE A 124 -9.31 -5.59 12.36
CA PHE A 124 -10.35 -6.61 12.36
C PHE A 124 -10.75 -7.02 13.79
N SER A 125 -9.77 -7.25 14.66
CA SER A 125 -10.03 -7.54 16.07
C SER A 125 -10.75 -6.37 16.75
N LEU A 126 -10.30 -5.14 16.57
CA LEU A 126 -10.93 -3.95 17.15
C LEU A 126 -12.37 -3.75 16.67
N TYR A 127 -12.62 -4.00 15.38
CA TYR A 127 -13.95 -3.88 14.79
C TYR A 127 -14.99 -4.81 15.45
N TYR A 128 -14.54 -5.96 15.98
CA TYR A 128 -15.39 -6.92 16.67
C TYR A 128 -15.44 -6.72 18.20
N TYR A 129 -14.31 -6.39 18.82
CA TYR A 129 -14.14 -6.35 20.29
C TYR A 129 -14.21 -4.95 20.92
N ASP A 130 -14.80 -3.96 20.23
CA ASP A 130 -14.86 -2.54 20.66
C ASP A 130 -15.51 -2.32 22.05
N SER A 131 -16.08 -3.36 22.66
CA SER A 131 -16.70 -3.35 24.00
C SER A 131 -15.73 -3.34 25.19
N TYR A 132 -14.41 -3.53 24.98
CA TYR A 132 -13.45 -3.66 26.10
C TYR A 132 -12.63 -2.39 26.36
N PRO A 133 -12.95 -1.60 27.41
CA PRO A 133 -12.35 -0.28 27.64
C PRO A 133 -10.85 -0.31 27.98
N LEU A 134 -10.37 -1.32 28.75
CA LEU A 134 -8.95 -1.44 29.07
C LEU A 134 -8.10 -1.86 27.86
N GLY A 135 -8.68 -2.62 26.92
CA GLY A 135 -8.01 -3.01 25.68
C GLY A 135 -7.82 -1.84 24.72
N ARG A 136 -8.69 -0.82 24.78
CA ARG A 136 -8.71 0.28 23.82
C ARG A 136 -7.40 1.08 23.77
N TRP A 137 -6.83 1.41 24.93
CA TRP A 137 -5.60 2.21 25.01
C TRP A 137 -4.36 1.46 24.52
N TRP A 138 -4.22 0.19 24.92
CA TRP A 138 -3.11 -0.65 24.46
C TRP A 138 -3.19 -0.95 22.98
N MET A 139 -4.40 -1.16 22.46
CA MET A 139 -4.59 -1.40 21.04
C MET A 139 -4.40 -0.12 20.22
N GLY A 140 -4.84 1.03 20.73
CA GLY A 140 -4.53 2.34 20.15
C GLY A 140 -3.03 2.60 20.08
N PHE A 141 -2.30 2.28 21.16
CA PHE A 141 -0.84 2.33 21.18
C PHE A 141 -0.22 1.41 20.10
N LEU A 142 -0.60 0.13 20.07
CA LEU A 142 -0.09 -0.84 19.11
C LEU A 142 -0.37 -0.39 17.67
N MET A 143 -1.56 0.16 17.43
CA MET A 143 -1.93 0.76 16.14
C MET A 143 -0.98 1.88 15.74
N GLN A 144 -0.69 2.82 16.63
CA GLN A 144 0.22 3.91 16.32
C GLN A 144 1.64 3.40 16.02
N VAL A 145 2.13 2.40 16.75
CA VAL A 145 3.44 1.76 16.46
C VAL A 145 3.45 1.17 15.05
N VAL A 146 2.40 0.42 14.68
CA VAL A 146 2.28 -0.22 13.37
C VAL A 146 2.12 0.83 12.26
N VAL A 147 1.34 1.89 12.47
CA VAL A 147 1.14 2.99 11.52
C VAL A 147 2.44 3.76 11.27
N VAL A 148 3.13 4.16 12.34
CA VAL A 148 4.41 4.88 12.27
C VAL A 148 5.49 4.01 11.65
N GLY A 149 5.67 2.78 12.14
CA GLY A 149 6.64 1.83 11.63
C GLY A 149 6.40 1.53 10.14
N GLY A 150 5.15 1.31 9.75
CA GLY A 150 4.78 1.11 8.36
C GLY A 150 5.11 2.32 7.48
N THR A 151 4.87 3.54 7.97
CA THR A 151 5.15 4.78 7.23
C THR A 151 6.65 5.04 7.10
N LEU A 152 7.42 4.76 8.17
CA LEU A 152 8.90 4.79 8.13
C LEU A 152 9.46 3.84 7.08
N LEU A 153 8.95 2.60 7.02
CA LEU A 153 9.40 1.61 6.05
C LEU A 153 9.15 2.04 4.59
N VAL A 154 8.00 2.66 4.32
CA VAL A 154 7.72 3.27 3.00
C VAL A 154 8.71 4.40 2.71
N LEU A 155 8.90 5.33 3.65
CA LEU A 155 9.84 6.43 3.49
C LEU A 155 11.27 5.93 3.22
N LEU A 156 11.75 4.96 4.00
CA LEU A 156 13.06 4.33 3.82
C LEU A 156 13.16 3.65 2.45
N SER A 157 12.10 2.95 2.01
CA SER A 157 12.08 2.34 0.68
C SER A 157 12.24 3.39 -0.43
N MET A 158 11.52 4.51 -0.32
CA MET A 158 11.57 5.59 -1.30
C MET A 158 12.93 6.30 -1.30
N LEU A 159 13.47 6.62 -0.12
CA LEU A 159 14.81 7.21 0.02
C LEU A 159 15.89 6.30 -0.57
N ALA A 160 15.81 5.00 -0.34
CA ALA A 160 16.75 4.04 -0.92
C ALA A 160 16.63 3.97 -2.46
N MET A 161 15.41 4.09 -3.02
CA MET A 161 15.22 4.23 -4.47
C MET A 161 15.82 5.53 -5.01
N VAL A 162 15.62 6.68 -4.34
CA VAL A 162 16.19 7.97 -4.75
C VAL A 162 17.70 7.89 -4.79
N GLN A 163 18.30 7.35 -3.73
CA GLN A 163 19.74 7.16 -3.61
C GLN A 163 20.28 6.18 -4.65
N ALA A 164 19.53 5.15 -5.02
CA ALA A 164 19.93 4.23 -6.09
C ALA A 164 19.94 4.92 -7.45
N TYR A 165 18.94 5.76 -7.76
CA TYR A 165 18.88 6.47 -9.03
C TYR A 165 19.90 7.59 -9.14
N GLN A 166 20.21 8.28 -8.04
CA GLN A 166 21.29 9.27 -8.02
C GLN A 166 22.64 8.66 -8.38
N LEU A 167 22.93 7.42 -7.93
CA LEU A 167 24.18 6.73 -8.29
C LEU A 167 24.29 6.42 -9.79
N VAL A 168 23.17 6.28 -10.49
CA VAL A 168 23.13 6.02 -11.95
C VAL A 168 23.23 7.34 -12.74
N GLY A 169 23.54 8.47 -12.07
CA GLY A 169 23.74 9.77 -12.73
C GLY A 169 22.47 10.54 -13.02
N LEU A 170 21.32 10.10 -12.48
CA LEU A 170 20.07 10.86 -12.58
C LEU A 170 20.05 11.99 -11.55
N SER A 171 20.75 13.06 -11.91
CA SER A 171 20.81 14.29 -11.10
C SER A 171 19.45 14.98 -11.04
N LEU A 172 19.12 15.46 -9.84
CA LEU A 172 17.92 16.25 -9.57
C LEU A 172 18.14 17.67 -10.06
N LYS A 173 17.38 18.08 -11.07
CA LYS A 173 17.12 19.51 -11.33
C LYS A 173 15.64 19.73 -11.05
N LEU A 174 15.28 20.28 -9.91
CA LEU A 174 13.87 20.55 -9.61
C LEU A 174 13.35 21.64 -10.56
N ALA A 175 12.25 21.39 -11.27
CA ALA A 175 11.61 22.42 -12.10
C ALA A 175 10.67 23.27 -11.24
N ARG A 176 10.27 24.47 -11.68
CA ARG A 176 9.38 25.35 -10.89
C ARG A 176 8.07 24.67 -10.45
N GLN A 177 7.50 23.83 -11.30
CA GLN A 177 6.29 23.05 -10.96
C GLN A 177 6.51 22.06 -9.82
N ASP A 178 7.74 21.59 -9.57
CA ASP A 178 8.05 20.72 -8.40
C ASP A 178 7.83 21.46 -7.11
N TRP A 179 8.27 22.72 -7.08
CA TRP A 179 8.17 23.56 -5.90
C TRP A 179 6.72 23.82 -5.52
N LEU A 180 5.80 23.90 -6.49
CA LEU A 180 4.38 24.03 -6.19
C LEU A 180 3.81 22.78 -5.51
N ILE A 181 4.15 21.58 -5.99
CA ILE A 181 3.63 20.34 -5.40
C ILE A 181 4.33 20.05 -4.06
N ALA A 182 5.63 20.33 -3.95
CA ALA A 182 6.36 20.27 -2.69
C ALA A 182 5.79 21.28 -1.68
N ALA A 183 5.49 22.50 -2.11
CA ALA A 183 4.82 23.50 -1.27
C ALA A 183 3.43 23.00 -0.84
N LEU A 184 2.64 22.42 -1.75
CA LEU A 184 1.34 21.82 -1.42
C LEU A 184 1.49 20.70 -0.38
N ALA A 185 2.42 19.78 -0.57
CA ALA A 185 2.71 18.73 0.42
C ALA A 185 3.17 19.33 1.76
N LEU A 186 3.96 20.41 1.71
CA LEU A 186 4.41 21.14 2.90
C LEU A 186 3.26 21.87 3.60
N THR A 187 2.28 22.40 2.86
CA THR A 187 1.08 23.03 3.44
C THR A 187 0.20 22.04 4.20
N LEU A 188 0.35 20.73 3.96
CA LEU A 188 -0.33 19.72 4.78
C LEU A 188 0.20 19.71 6.22
N LEU A 189 1.47 20.05 6.46
CA LEU A 189 2.05 20.08 7.80
C LEU A 189 1.35 21.08 8.75
N PRO A 190 1.25 22.39 8.43
CA PRO A 190 0.58 23.34 9.32
C PRO A 190 -0.88 22.99 9.55
N VAL A 191 -1.58 22.48 8.54
CA VAL A 191 -2.97 21.99 8.69
C VAL A 191 -3.02 20.83 9.69
N LEU A 192 -2.17 19.81 9.52
CA LEU A 192 -2.14 18.68 10.43
C LEU A 192 -1.71 19.07 11.86
N ILE A 193 -0.81 20.05 11.99
CA ILE A 193 -0.39 20.58 13.30
C ILE A 193 -1.54 21.32 13.98
N ALA A 194 -2.32 22.10 13.23
CA ALA A 194 -3.47 22.84 13.76
C ALA A 194 -4.53 21.89 14.34
N TYR A 195 -4.78 20.76 13.66
CA TYR A 195 -5.74 19.76 14.11
C TYR A 195 -5.16 18.64 15.00
N ARG A 196 -3.93 18.79 15.51
CA ARG A 196 -3.26 17.71 16.27
C ARG A 196 -4.04 17.22 17.50
N ASN A 197 -4.87 18.08 18.07
CA ASN A 197 -5.66 17.80 19.27
C ASN A 197 -6.94 17.01 18.97
N GLU A 198 -7.37 16.95 17.71
CA GLU A 198 -8.64 16.36 17.28
C GLU A 198 -8.50 14.90 16.83
N PHE A 199 -7.26 14.41 16.79
CA PHE A 199 -7.00 13.03 16.46
C PHE A 199 -7.41 12.09 17.60
N THR A 200 -7.76 10.85 17.22
CA THR A 200 -8.31 9.83 18.10
C THR A 200 -7.49 9.54 19.36
N GLU A 201 -6.16 9.66 19.31
CA GLU A 201 -5.29 9.40 20.47
C GLU A 201 -4.79 10.68 21.17
N ALA A 202 -5.26 11.88 20.78
CA ALA A 202 -4.81 13.12 21.42
C ALA A 202 -5.17 13.17 22.92
N GLY A 203 -6.31 12.58 23.29
CA GLY A 203 -6.74 12.40 24.68
C GLY A 203 -6.18 11.17 25.39
N SER A 204 -5.28 10.42 24.75
CA SER A 204 -4.75 9.16 25.32
C SER A 204 -3.94 9.42 26.60
N PRO A 205 -4.14 8.64 27.68
CA PRO A 205 -3.34 8.76 28.91
C PRO A 205 -1.87 8.36 28.66
N LEU A 206 -1.60 7.59 27.60
CA LEU A 206 -0.27 7.16 27.21
C LEU A 206 0.42 8.27 26.41
N VAL A 207 1.34 8.99 27.07
CA VAL A 207 2.16 10.07 26.47
C VAL A 207 2.83 9.60 25.17
N PHE A 208 3.35 8.37 25.15
CA PHE A 208 4.07 7.83 24.00
C PHE A 208 3.17 7.63 22.77
N THR A 209 1.90 7.26 22.95
CA THR A 209 0.92 7.18 21.86
C THR A 209 0.70 8.54 21.20
N ARG A 210 0.62 9.61 21.99
CA ARG A 210 0.49 10.99 21.49
C ARG A 210 1.70 11.41 20.64
N TYR A 211 2.91 11.10 21.11
CA TYR A 211 4.14 11.37 20.33
C TYR A 211 4.21 10.55 19.05
N LEU A 212 3.84 9.27 19.08
CA LEU A 212 3.81 8.42 17.89
C LEU A 212 2.82 8.95 16.86
N GLN A 213 1.62 9.35 17.28
CA GLN A 213 0.62 9.93 16.40
C GLN A 213 1.15 11.21 15.73
N GLN A 214 1.75 12.10 16.52
CA GLN A 214 2.36 13.33 16.01
C GLN A 214 3.52 13.05 15.04
N PHE A 215 4.34 12.05 15.33
CA PHE A 215 5.42 11.65 14.45
C PHE A 215 4.92 11.04 13.15
N GLY A 216 3.87 10.21 13.19
CA GLY A 216 3.21 9.65 12.02
C GLY A 216 2.65 10.73 11.09
N ILE A 217 2.08 11.78 11.68
CA ILE A 217 1.60 12.97 10.97
C ILE A 217 2.73 13.66 10.20
N TYR A 218 3.92 13.81 10.78
CA TYR A 218 5.06 14.44 10.10
C TYR A 218 5.68 13.56 9.01
N LEU A 219 5.68 12.24 9.21
CA LEU A 219 6.26 11.31 8.24
C LEU A 219 5.52 11.27 6.91
N LEU A 220 4.18 11.41 6.92
CA LEU A 220 3.35 11.33 5.72
C LEU A 220 3.68 12.41 4.68
N PRO A 221 3.72 13.72 5.02
CA PRO A 221 4.16 14.77 4.10
C PRO A 221 5.59 14.58 3.61
N VAL A 222 6.51 14.13 4.48
CA VAL A 222 7.90 13.85 4.09
C VAL A 222 7.96 12.72 3.07
N ALA A 223 7.23 11.62 3.30
CA ALA A 223 7.13 10.53 2.34
C ALA A 223 6.50 10.97 1.01
N ALA A 224 5.47 11.82 1.06
CA ALA A 224 4.86 12.40 -0.13
C ALA A 224 5.87 13.24 -0.94
N MET A 225 6.65 14.10 -0.27
CA MET A 225 7.71 14.89 -0.92
C MET A 225 8.77 14.00 -1.58
N VAL A 226 9.22 12.94 -0.90
CA VAL A 226 10.19 11.99 -1.47
C VAL A 226 9.58 11.22 -2.66
N GLY A 227 8.31 10.84 -2.58
CA GLY A 227 7.58 10.23 -3.69
C GLY A 227 7.55 11.12 -4.94
N LEU A 228 7.27 12.41 -4.77
CA LEU A 228 7.29 13.38 -5.88
C LEU A 228 8.67 13.51 -6.52
N VAL A 229 9.72 13.54 -5.69
CA VAL A 229 11.12 13.51 -6.15
C VAL A 229 11.40 12.27 -6.99
N LEU A 230 10.94 11.08 -6.57
CA LEU A 230 11.06 9.83 -7.34
C LEU A 230 10.29 9.88 -8.65
N GLN A 231 9.05 10.37 -8.63
CA GLN A 231 8.21 10.50 -9.82
C GLN A 231 8.88 11.39 -10.88
N ARG A 232 9.56 12.47 -10.45
CA ARG A 232 10.30 13.35 -11.36
C ARG A 232 11.57 12.71 -11.91
N GLN A 233 12.34 12.04 -11.06
CA GLN A 233 13.53 11.31 -11.50
C GLN A 233 13.19 10.29 -12.58
N THR A 234 12.05 9.61 -12.44
CA THR A 234 11.60 8.62 -13.43
C THR A 234 10.99 9.22 -14.69
N ALA A 235 10.27 10.34 -14.60
CA ALA A 235 9.76 11.02 -15.79
C ALA A 235 10.90 11.40 -16.75
N ARG A 236 12.08 11.75 -16.21
CA ARG A 236 13.29 12.05 -16.99
C ARG A 236 13.92 10.85 -17.67
N MET A 237 13.64 9.63 -17.23
CA MET A 237 14.07 8.39 -17.87
C MET A 237 13.24 8.07 -19.14
N GLY A 238 12.57 9.06 -19.74
CA GLY A 238 11.75 8.89 -20.94
C GLY A 238 10.32 8.39 -20.68
N GLY A 239 9.78 8.59 -19.47
CA GLY A 239 8.35 8.35 -19.19
C GLY A 239 7.87 6.89 -19.31
N GLY A 240 8.79 5.92 -19.24
CA GLY A 240 8.47 4.50 -19.42
C GLY A 240 7.63 3.88 -18.29
N GLN A 241 7.40 2.57 -18.38
CA GLN A 241 6.61 1.81 -17.40
C GLN A 241 7.12 1.94 -15.95
N LEU A 242 8.43 2.24 -15.75
CA LEU A 242 9.00 2.51 -14.42
C LEU A 242 8.50 3.82 -13.82
N ALA A 243 8.37 4.86 -14.63
CA ALA A 243 7.78 6.13 -14.20
C ALA A 243 6.31 5.94 -13.80
N SER A 244 5.58 5.11 -14.55
CA SER A 244 4.22 4.73 -14.17
C SER A 244 4.19 4.01 -12.82
N ALA A 245 5.05 3.02 -12.59
CA ALA A 245 5.09 2.28 -11.33
C ALA A 245 5.38 3.19 -10.12
N LEU A 246 6.36 4.08 -10.23
CA LEU A 246 6.69 5.03 -9.15
C LEU A 246 5.65 6.15 -9.01
N GLY A 247 4.97 6.53 -10.09
CA GLY A 247 3.79 7.39 -10.04
C GLY A 247 2.68 6.78 -9.19
N TRP A 248 2.37 5.49 -9.35
CA TRP A 248 1.38 4.81 -8.51
C TRP A 248 1.81 4.68 -7.05
N LEU A 249 3.10 4.44 -6.79
CA LEU A 249 3.62 4.41 -5.42
C LEU A 249 3.55 5.80 -4.75
N THR A 250 3.77 6.87 -5.51
CA THR A 250 3.62 8.26 -5.05
C THR A 250 2.15 8.58 -4.81
N ALA A 251 1.26 8.18 -5.72
CA ALA A 251 -0.19 8.32 -5.56
C ALA A 251 -0.69 7.59 -4.31
N TYR A 252 -0.18 6.39 -4.02
CA TYR A 252 -0.48 5.67 -2.79
C TYR A 252 -0.19 6.51 -1.53
N VAL A 253 0.99 7.11 -1.43
CA VAL A 253 1.36 7.91 -0.26
C VAL A 253 0.56 9.21 -0.19
N LEU A 254 0.34 9.88 -1.33
CA LEU A 254 -0.47 11.10 -1.41
C LEU A 254 -1.92 10.85 -1.01
N VAL A 255 -2.55 9.81 -1.56
CA VAL A 255 -3.92 9.42 -1.21
C VAL A 255 -4.02 9.15 0.28
N ARG A 256 -3.06 8.43 0.88
CA ARG A 256 -3.06 8.23 2.34
C ARG A 256 -2.96 9.53 3.13
N ALA A 257 -2.09 10.45 2.73
CA ALA A 257 -1.97 11.75 3.40
C ALA A 257 -3.28 12.57 3.31
N VAL A 258 -3.90 12.61 2.13
CA VAL A 258 -5.19 13.27 1.92
C VAL A 258 -6.30 12.60 2.72
N LEU A 259 -6.33 11.27 2.80
CA LEU A 259 -7.36 10.57 3.57
C LEU A 259 -7.24 10.80 5.08
N VAL A 260 -6.03 10.94 5.62
CA VAL A 260 -5.83 11.35 7.01
C VAL A 260 -6.42 12.74 7.26
N LEU A 261 -6.14 13.70 6.38
CA LEU A 261 -6.69 15.05 6.46
C LEU A 261 -8.21 15.07 6.35
N ALA A 262 -8.76 14.34 5.39
CA ALA A 262 -10.19 14.26 5.17
C ALA A 262 -10.90 13.62 6.37
N ALA A 263 -10.31 12.60 7.01
CA ALA A 263 -10.87 11.99 8.20
C ALA A 263 -10.93 12.97 9.39
N VAL A 264 -9.87 13.77 9.59
CA VAL A 264 -9.83 14.82 10.62
C VAL A 264 -10.86 15.91 10.32
N TRP A 265 -10.96 16.35 9.07
CA TRP A 265 -11.89 17.41 8.68
C TRP A 265 -13.36 17.01 8.88
N ILE A 266 -13.71 15.73 8.65
CA ILE A 266 -15.07 15.24 8.92
C ILE A 266 -15.41 15.27 10.41
N GLN A 267 -14.45 14.98 11.28
CA GLN A 267 -14.67 14.98 12.73
C GLN A 267 -15.03 16.39 13.25
N GLU A 268 -14.50 17.42 12.61
CA GLU A 268 -14.75 18.83 12.92
C GLU A 268 -16.06 19.39 12.35
N MET A 269 -16.73 18.68 11.44
CA MET A 269 -17.95 19.19 10.84
C MET A 269 -19.10 19.27 11.85
N PRO A 270 -19.87 20.37 11.87
CA PRO A 270 -21.06 20.48 12.68
C PRO A 270 -22.02 19.30 12.45
N HIS A 271 -22.69 18.84 13.52
CA HIS A 271 -23.60 17.70 13.52
C HIS A 271 -24.90 17.77 12.66
N PRO A 272 -25.43 18.92 12.17
CA PRO A 272 -26.70 18.92 11.44
C PRO A 272 -26.66 18.27 10.04
N LEU A 273 -25.50 17.78 9.58
CA LEU A 273 -25.31 17.10 8.29
C LEU A 273 -25.10 15.58 8.46
N THR A 274 -25.88 14.93 9.32
CA THR A 274 -25.63 13.55 9.79
C THR A 274 -25.61 12.52 8.65
N GLU A 275 -26.51 12.63 7.67
CA GLU A 275 -26.56 11.75 6.50
C GLU A 275 -25.39 12.00 5.53
N PHE A 276 -25.06 13.26 5.26
CA PHE A 276 -23.92 13.62 4.42
C PHE A 276 -22.60 13.16 5.04
N ASN A 277 -22.43 13.34 6.36
CA ASN A 277 -21.26 12.86 7.08
C ASN A 277 -21.15 11.33 7.06
N ALA A 278 -22.27 10.60 7.12
CA ALA A 278 -22.30 9.15 6.99
C ALA A 278 -21.88 8.67 5.59
N LEU A 279 -22.39 9.32 4.53
CA LEU A 279 -21.98 9.04 3.16
C LEU A 279 -20.49 9.32 2.96
N LEU A 280 -20.02 10.50 3.40
CA LEU A 280 -18.62 10.91 3.25
C LEU A 280 -17.68 10.00 4.04
N GLY A 281 -18.05 9.59 5.26
CA GLY A 281 -17.32 8.59 6.04
C GLY A 281 -17.22 7.24 5.33
N THR A 282 -18.28 6.83 4.64
CA THR A 282 -18.29 5.59 3.83
C THR A 282 -17.37 5.71 2.61
N LEU A 283 -17.38 6.86 1.93
CA LEU A 283 -16.47 7.13 0.81
C LEU A 283 -15.00 7.16 1.26
N ILE A 284 -14.71 7.77 2.41
CA ILE A 284 -13.36 7.75 2.99
C ILE A 284 -12.93 6.32 3.34
N ALA A 285 -13.82 5.52 3.93
CA ALA A 285 -13.53 4.11 4.22
C ALA A 285 -13.25 3.32 2.93
N ALA A 286 -14.04 3.52 1.87
CA ALA A 286 -13.80 2.92 0.55
C ALA A 286 -12.44 3.33 -0.03
N ALA A 287 -12.10 4.62 0.09
CA ALA A 287 -10.83 5.15 -0.40
C ALA A 287 -9.63 4.60 0.40
N TRP A 288 -9.78 4.38 1.71
CA TRP A 288 -8.77 3.67 2.51
C TRP A 288 -8.55 2.23 2.03
N GLN A 289 -9.62 1.52 1.66
CA GLN A 289 -9.50 0.19 1.06
C GLN A 289 -8.79 0.23 -0.29
N ALA A 290 -9.17 1.17 -1.16
CA ALA A 290 -8.57 1.34 -2.48
C ALA A 290 -7.09 1.77 -2.42
N ALA A 291 -6.71 2.58 -1.43
CA ALA A 291 -5.34 3.10 -1.31
C ALA A 291 -4.30 1.96 -1.26
N LEU A 292 -4.56 0.90 -0.50
CA LEU A 292 -3.65 -0.22 -0.37
C LEU A 292 -3.42 -0.93 -1.72
N TRP A 293 -4.46 -1.05 -2.55
CA TRP A 293 -4.34 -1.61 -3.89
C TRP A 293 -3.51 -0.76 -4.84
N LEU A 294 -3.40 0.56 -4.63
CA LEU A 294 -2.52 1.41 -5.44
C LEU A 294 -1.05 0.97 -5.31
N ALA A 295 -0.64 0.57 -4.10
CA ALA A 295 0.69 0.02 -3.88
C ALA A 295 0.87 -1.34 -4.57
N VAL A 296 -0.17 -2.19 -4.60
CA VAL A 296 -0.16 -3.46 -5.35
C VAL A 296 -0.06 -3.21 -6.86
N ILE A 297 -0.78 -2.22 -7.40
CA ILE A 297 -0.71 -1.85 -8.82
C ILE A 297 0.70 -1.35 -9.17
N ALA A 298 1.31 -0.54 -8.30
CA ALA A 298 2.68 -0.07 -8.46
C ALA A 298 3.68 -1.24 -8.55
N THR A 299 3.59 -2.21 -7.63
CA THR A 299 4.48 -3.37 -7.60
C THR A 299 4.21 -4.34 -8.75
N ALA A 300 2.94 -4.54 -9.13
CA ALA A 300 2.56 -5.36 -10.29
C ALA A 300 3.08 -4.77 -11.60
N LYS A 301 3.00 -3.44 -11.78
CA LYS A 301 3.63 -2.75 -12.92
C LYS A 301 5.14 -2.96 -12.95
N ARG A 302 5.80 -2.92 -11.79
CA ARG A 302 7.24 -3.17 -11.72
C ARG A 302 7.59 -4.62 -12.05
N ALA A 303 6.84 -5.58 -11.52
CA ALA A 303 7.04 -7.00 -11.79
C ALA A 303 6.83 -7.32 -13.28
N ALA A 304 5.77 -6.80 -13.89
CA ALA A 304 5.47 -6.99 -15.31
C ALA A 304 6.62 -6.53 -16.21
N MET A 305 7.25 -5.38 -15.92
CA MET A 305 8.45 -4.93 -16.64
C MET A 305 9.59 -5.95 -16.56
N ILE A 306 9.90 -6.44 -15.37
CA ILE A 306 11.00 -7.40 -15.16
C ILE A 306 10.75 -8.67 -15.97
N PHE A 307 9.52 -9.18 -15.94
CA PHE A 307 9.16 -10.38 -16.71
C PHE A 307 9.21 -10.14 -18.22
N SER A 308 8.73 -8.98 -18.69
CA SER A 308 8.82 -8.64 -20.12
C SER A 308 10.26 -8.57 -20.61
N ALA A 309 11.14 -7.88 -19.88
CA ALA A 309 12.57 -7.76 -20.21
C ALA A 309 13.27 -9.12 -20.21
N ARG A 310 12.99 -9.99 -19.24
CA ARG A 310 13.52 -11.36 -19.20
C ARG A 310 13.05 -12.19 -20.40
N SER A 311 11.77 -12.10 -20.75
CA SER A 311 11.21 -12.84 -21.89
C SER A 311 11.82 -12.39 -23.22
N GLU A 312 12.12 -11.10 -23.37
CA GLU A 312 12.77 -10.54 -24.55
C GLU A 312 14.23 -10.96 -24.66
N LEU A 313 14.98 -10.94 -23.55
CA LEU A 313 16.34 -11.46 -23.51
C LEU A 313 16.39 -12.94 -23.90
N GLN A 314 15.47 -13.76 -23.38
CA GLN A 314 15.38 -15.18 -23.74
C GLN A 314 15.13 -15.39 -25.23
N LYS A 315 14.21 -14.62 -25.83
CA LYS A 315 13.96 -14.65 -27.28
C LYS A 315 15.21 -14.26 -28.08
N ASN A 316 15.91 -13.22 -27.67
CA ASN A 316 17.12 -12.78 -28.34
C ASN A 316 18.24 -13.84 -28.26
N PHE A 317 18.37 -14.56 -27.14
CA PHE A 317 19.32 -15.65 -27.01
C PHE A 317 18.97 -16.86 -27.87
N THR A 318 17.69 -17.24 -27.97
CA THR A 318 17.28 -18.35 -28.84
C THR A 318 17.49 -18.00 -30.30
N THR A 319 17.11 -16.80 -30.74
CA THR A 319 17.36 -16.34 -32.11
C THR A 319 18.86 -16.30 -32.44
N ARG A 320 19.71 -15.77 -31.56
CA ARG A 320 21.17 -15.76 -31.78
C ARG A 320 21.78 -17.16 -31.85
N ARG A 321 21.28 -18.12 -31.06
CA ARG A 321 21.75 -19.51 -31.15
C ARG A 321 21.38 -20.14 -32.49
N LEU A 322 20.17 -19.85 -32.99
CA LEU A 322 19.71 -20.35 -34.29
C LEU A 322 20.52 -19.76 -35.45
N THR A 323 20.83 -18.46 -35.42
CA THR A 323 21.66 -17.84 -36.48
C THR A 323 23.07 -18.41 -36.52
N VAL A 324 23.70 -18.62 -35.35
CA VAL A 324 25.04 -19.23 -35.27
C VAL A 324 25.03 -20.66 -35.79
N SER A 325 23.98 -21.45 -35.51
CA SER A 325 23.90 -22.83 -36.02
C SER A 325 23.76 -22.92 -37.54
N VAL A 326 23.14 -21.91 -38.18
CA VAL A 326 22.96 -21.87 -39.65
C VAL A 326 24.24 -21.47 -40.36
N GLU A 327 25.06 -20.59 -39.78
CA GLU A 327 26.36 -20.19 -40.36
C GLU A 327 27.43 -21.30 -40.27
N THR A 328 27.24 -22.27 -39.38
CA THR A 328 28.19 -23.39 -39.16
C THR A 328 27.90 -24.64 -40.00
N THR A 329 26.86 -24.64 -40.82
CA THR A 329 26.46 -25.75 -41.71
C THR A 329 26.65 -25.38 -43.17
#